data_AF-A0A0Q4N4M2-F1
#
_entry.id   AF-A0A0Q4N4M2-F1
#
_cell.length_a   1.000
_cell.length_b   1.000
_cell.length_c   1.000
_cell.angle_alpha   90.00
_cell.angle_beta   90.00
_cell.angle_gamma   90.00
#
_symmetry.space_group_name_H-M   'P 1'
#
loop_
_entity.id
_entity.type
_entity.pdbx_description
1 polymer ?
#
loop_
_entity_poly.entity_id
_entity_poly.type
_entity_poly.pdbx_seq_one_letter_code
_entity_poly.pdbx_strand_id
1 'polypeptide(L)'
;MGFKDIKHQVIRCMQAGAYLHETRRDINAKNYLANGRLNREWVIELLSRTRGDEWRCTPHHQHSDIDVHVFKTSRNGVDWYVKFYFVEPNTVFISVHPAIAGEEQK
;
A
#
# COMPACT_ATOMS: atom_id res chain seq x y z
N MET A 1 3.28 -14.42 7.16
CA MET A 1 2.94 -13.41 8.20
C MET A 1 1.45 -13.13 8.15
N GLY A 2 0.81 -12.91 9.30
CA GLY A 2 -0.63 -12.61 9.33
C GLY A 2 -0.90 -11.13 9.11
N PHE A 3 -2.16 -10.77 8.79
CA PHE A 3 -2.62 -9.38 8.63
C PHE A 3 -2.05 -8.40 9.66
N LYS A 4 -2.12 -8.76 10.95
CA LYS A 4 -1.67 -7.89 12.05
C LYS A 4 -0.17 -7.59 11.95
N ASP A 5 0.64 -8.60 11.61
CA ASP A 5 2.08 -8.46 11.46
C ASP A 5 2.41 -7.53 10.29
N ILE A 6 1.75 -7.77 9.14
CA ILE A 6 1.89 -6.94 7.93
C ILE A 6 1.54 -5.49 8.22
N LYS A 7 0.38 -5.26 8.87
CA LYS A 7 -0.10 -3.92 9.26
C LYS A 7 0.88 -3.22 10.19
N HIS A 8 1.38 -3.90 11.22
CA HIS A 8 2.35 -3.32 12.14
C HIS A 8 3.67 -3.01 11.45
N GLN A 9 4.16 -3.91 10.60
CA GLN A 9 5.42 -3.72 9.89
C GLN A 9 5.35 -2.53 8.94
N VAL A 10 4.30 -2.42 8.12
CA VAL A 10 4.18 -1.28 7.20
C VAL A 10 4.08 0.05 7.95
N ILE A 11 3.29 0.12 9.03
CA ILE A 11 3.17 1.33 9.85
C ILE A 11 4.53 1.70 10.47
N ARG A 12 5.26 0.71 11.00
CA ARG A 12 6.59 0.94 11.60
C ARG A 12 7.58 1.47 10.57
N CYS A 13 7.64 0.87 9.38
CA CYS A 13 8.49 1.34 8.29
C CYS A 13 8.13 2.78 7.89
N MET A 14 6.83 3.09 7.77
CA MET A 14 6.39 4.46 7.49
C MET A 14 6.81 5.45 8.58
N GLN A 15 6.57 5.14 9.85
CA GLN A 15 6.96 5.98 10.99
C GLN A 15 8.46 6.26 11.01
N ALA A 16 9.28 5.25 10.69
CA ALA A 16 10.73 5.37 10.60
C ALA A 16 11.23 6.11 9.34
N GLY A 17 10.35 6.44 8.39
CA GLY A 17 10.73 6.98 7.09
C GLY A 17 11.39 5.94 6.15
N ALA A 18 11.33 4.65 6.51
CA ALA A 18 11.88 3.54 5.75
C ALA A 18 10.87 3.06 4.69
N TYR A 19 10.53 3.92 3.75
CA TYR A 19 9.66 3.56 2.63
C TYR A 19 10.16 4.15 1.31
N LEU A 20 9.90 3.41 0.24
CA LEU A 20 10.25 3.75 -1.14
C LEU A 20 9.01 3.69 -2.03
N HIS A 21 9.14 4.19 -3.25
CA HIS A 21 8.12 4.13 -4.27
C HIS A 21 8.63 3.33 -5.46
N GLU A 22 7.84 2.37 -5.94
CA GLU A 22 8.20 1.66 -7.16
C GLU A 22 8.08 2.61 -8.36
N THR A 23 9.20 2.86 -9.05
CA THR A 23 9.25 3.70 -10.25
C THR A 23 9.03 2.83 -11.50
N ARG A 24 7.84 2.88 -12.09
CA ARG A 24 7.57 2.34 -13.43
C ARG A 24 7.07 3.46 -14.35
N ARG A 25 7.41 3.36 -15.65
CA ARG A 25 7.15 4.36 -16.70
C ARG A 25 5.71 4.90 -16.77
N ASP A 26 4.71 4.20 -16.23
CA ASP A 26 3.28 4.58 -16.24
C ASP A 26 2.60 4.69 -14.86
N ILE A 27 3.32 4.52 -13.74
CA ILE A 27 2.70 4.41 -12.40
C ILE A 27 2.67 5.74 -11.61
N ASN A 28 3.31 6.81 -12.11
CA ASN A 28 3.38 8.09 -11.40
C ASN A 28 2.01 8.72 -11.07
N ALA A 29 0.93 8.37 -11.79
CA ALA A 29 -0.41 8.86 -11.48
C ALA A 29 -1.07 8.16 -10.27
N LYS A 30 -0.68 6.92 -9.94
CA LYS A 30 -1.39 6.06 -8.98
C LYS A 30 -0.79 6.03 -7.58
N ASN A 31 0.31 6.72 -7.33
CA ASN A 31 0.91 6.78 -6.01
C ASN A 31 0.80 8.20 -5.45
N TYR A 32 -0.32 8.47 -4.78
CA TYR A 32 -0.60 9.77 -4.17
C TYR A 32 0.38 10.10 -3.04
N LEU A 33 1.02 9.10 -2.44
CA LEU A 33 2.10 9.32 -1.49
C LEU A 33 3.38 9.79 -2.21
N ALA A 34 3.73 9.19 -3.35
CA ALA A 34 4.91 9.58 -4.12
C ALA A 34 4.79 10.97 -4.75
N ASN A 35 3.58 11.38 -5.16
CA ASN A 35 3.33 12.67 -5.79
C ASN A 35 2.97 13.80 -4.81
N GLY A 36 3.02 13.53 -3.50
CA GLY A 36 2.77 14.52 -2.44
C GLY A 36 1.30 14.92 -2.24
N ARG A 37 0.34 14.30 -2.94
CA ARG A 37 -1.10 14.50 -2.68
C ARG A 37 -1.53 13.95 -1.32
N LEU A 38 -0.82 12.94 -0.84
CA LEU A 38 -0.94 12.42 0.51
C LEU A 38 0.39 12.57 1.24
N ASN A 39 0.31 12.86 2.54
CA ASN A 39 1.45 12.76 3.42
C ASN A 39 1.49 11.39 4.12
N ARG A 40 2.64 11.11 4.74
CA ARG A 40 2.88 9.87 5.47
C ARG A 40 1.85 9.64 6.57
N GLU A 41 1.53 10.67 7.35
CA GLU A 41 0.64 10.59 8.51
C GLU A 41 -0.77 10.15 8.08
N TRP A 42 -1.24 10.68 6.95
CA TRP A 42 -2.54 10.32 6.38
C TRP A 42 -2.60 8.83 6.01
N VAL A 43 -1.54 8.30 5.38
CA VAL A 43 -1.48 6.88 4.99
C VAL A 43 -1.35 5.97 6.22
N ILE A 44 -0.59 6.37 7.24
CA ILE A 44 -0.53 5.67 8.53
C ILE A 44 -1.93 5.59 9.15
N GLU A 45 -2.68 6.69 9.16
CA GLU A 45 -4.04 6.72 9.70
C GLU A 45 -5.02 5.86 8.88
N LEU A 46 -4.87 5.84 7.55
CA LEU A 46 -5.65 4.95 6.70
C LEU A 46 -5.37 3.49 7.07
N LEU A 47 -4.11 3.10 7.10
CA LEU A 47 -3.68 1.73 7.41
C LEU A 47 -4.05 1.33 8.85
N SER A 48 -4.00 2.24 9.82
CA SER A 48 -4.33 1.95 11.22
C SER A 48 -5.80 1.59 11.44
N ARG A 49 -6.70 2.02 10.56
CA ARG A 49 -8.14 1.72 10.61
C ARG A 49 -8.53 0.40 9.96
N THR A 50 -7.62 -0.18 9.18
CA THR A 50 -7.90 -1.40 8.41
C THR A 50 -8.19 -2.61 9.30
N ARG A 51 -9.01 -3.52 8.77
CA ARG A 51 -9.40 -4.80 9.34
C ARG A 51 -8.88 -5.96 8.49
N GLY A 52 -8.94 -7.18 9.04
CA GLY A 52 -8.33 -8.35 8.39
C GLY A 52 -8.95 -8.73 7.04
N ASP A 53 -10.24 -8.47 6.87
CA ASP A 53 -11.01 -8.70 5.64
C ASP A 53 -10.74 -7.66 4.54
N GLU A 54 -10.12 -6.54 4.90
CA GLU A 54 -9.69 -5.47 4.00
C GLU A 54 -8.28 -5.71 3.43
N TRP A 55 -7.64 -6.83 3.79
CA TRP A 55 -6.29 -7.18 3.35
C TRP A 55 -6.26 -8.44 2.49
N ARG A 56 -5.40 -8.44 1.48
CA ARG A 56 -5.06 -9.61 0.67
C ARG A 56 -3.56 -9.67 0.42
N CYS A 57 -3.07 -10.88 0.23
CA CYS A 57 -1.68 -11.15 -0.13
C CYS A 57 -1.66 -11.95 -1.43
N THR A 58 -0.81 -11.56 -2.37
CA THR A 58 -0.63 -12.22 -3.66
C THR A 58 0.84 -12.21 -4.06
N PRO A 59 1.37 -13.24 -4.74
CA PRO A 59 2.73 -13.20 -5.28
C PRO A 59 2.96 -12.04 -6.25
N HIS A 60 4.17 -11.47 -6.26
CA HIS A 60 4.54 -10.46 -7.25
C HIS A 60 4.64 -11.09 -8.65
N HIS A 61 4.01 -10.44 -9.64
CA HIS A 61 3.85 -10.95 -11.01
C HIS A 61 5.14 -11.33 -11.75
N GLN A 62 6.28 -10.73 -11.40
CA GLN A 62 7.60 -10.97 -12.00
C GLN A 62 8.52 -11.77 -11.08
N HIS A 63 8.20 -11.82 -9.79
CA HIS A 63 9.03 -12.43 -8.75
C HIS A 63 8.11 -13.11 -7.75
N SER A 64 7.69 -14.33 -8.05
CA SER A 64 6.70 -15.07 -7.23
C SER A 64 7.10 -15.24 -5.77
N ASP A 65 8.38 -15.11 -5.47
CA ASP A 65 8.95 -15.23 -4.12
C ASP A 65 8.72 -13.96 -3.27
N ILE A 66 8.22 -12.88 -3.87
CA ILE A 66 7.90 -11.63 -3.17
C ILE A 66 6.39 -11.57 -2.93
N ASP A 67 6.02 -11.47 -1.65
CA ASP A 67 4.64 -11.21 -1.24
C ASP A 67 4.25 -9.75 -1.50
N VAL A 68 3.18 -9.55 -2.27
CA VAL A 68 2.54 -8.25 -2.47
C VAL A 68 1.30 -8.17 -1.61
N HIS A 69 1.23 -7.11 -0.81
CA HIS A 69 0.12 -6.84 0.08
C HIS A 69 -0.78 -5.76 -0.50
N VAL A 70 -2.08 -5.99 -0.43
CA VAL A 70 -3.11 -5.06 -0.89
C VAL A 70 -4.06 -4.80 0.26
N PHE A 71 -4.26 -3.53 0.60
CA PHE A 71 -5.31 -3.08 1.49
C PHE A 71 -6.37 -2.33 0.68
N LYS A 72 -7.64 -2.71 0.87
CA LYS A 72 -8.82 -2.04 0.33
C LYS A 72 -9.70 -1.61 1.49
N THR A 73 -9.74 -0.32 1.79
CA THR A 73 -10.48 0.20 2.95
C THR A 73 -11.18 1.51 2.65
N SER A 74 -12.22 1.83 3.41
CA SER A 74 -13.01 3.04 3.21
C SER A 74 -12.66 4.11 4.25
N ARG A 75 -12.50 5.36 3.79
CA ARG A 75 -12.30 6.53 4.66
C ARG A 75 -13.12 7.68 4.13
N ASN A 76 -14.00 8.24 4.97
CA ASN A 76 -14.89 9.36 4.64
C ASN A 76 -15.76 9.11 3.39
N GLY A 77 -16.24 7.86 3.22
CA GLY A 77 -17.07 7.47 2.08
C GLY A 77 -16.31 7.28 0.76
N VAL A 78 -14.97 7.30 0.81
CA VAL A 78 -14.11 7.03 -0.34
C VAL A 78 -13.34 5.74 -0.07
N ASP A 79 -13.40 4.81 -1.01
CA ASP A 79 -12.61 3.59 -0.96
C ASP A 79 -11.18 3.87 -1.41
N TRP A 80 -10.22 3.23 -0.77
CA TRP A 80 -8.80 3.41 -1.00
C TRP A 80 -8.13 2.09 -1.31
N TYR A 81 -7.18 2.14 -2.23
CA TYR A 81 -6.35 1.03 -2.65
C TYR A 81 -4.90 1.32 -2.31
N VAL A 82 -4.30 0.47 -1.49
CA VAL A 82 -2.90 0.56 -1.07
C VAL A 82 -2.21 -0.74 -1.40
N LYS A 83 -1.18 -0.70 -2.25
CA LYS A 83 -0.42 -1.88 -2.69
C LYS A 83 1.07 -1.69 -2.45
N PHE A 84 1.70 -2.66 -1.80
CA PHE A 84 3.11 -2.61 -1.44
C PHE A 84 3.72 -4.00 -1.26
N TYR A 85 5.04 -4.05 -1.13
CA TYR A 85 5.79 -5.23 -0.70
C TYR A 85 6.92 -4.79 0.24
N PHE A 86 7.56 -5.75 0.91
CA PHE A 86 8.70 -5.48 1.78
C PHE A 86 10.02 -5.82 1.10
N VAL A 87 11.00 -4.93 1.26
CA VAL A 87 12.41 -5.17 0.94
C VAL A 87 13.19 -4.62 2.12
N GLU A 88 13.53 -5.48 3.08
CA GLU A 88 14.13 -5.05 4.34
C GLU A 88 15.32 -4.12 4.11
N PRO A 89 15.39 -2.98 4.82
CA PRO A 89 14.51 -2.57 5.94
C PRO A 89 13.24 -1.79 5.52
N ASN A 90 12.98 -1.66 4.22
CA ASN A 90 12.00 -0.74 3.65
C ASN A 90 10.66 -1.41 3.29
N THR A 91 9.61 -0.60 3.30
CA THR A 91 8.38 -0.87 2.54
C THR A 91 8.48 -0.22 1.16
N VAL A 92 8.18 -0.95 0.09
CA VAL A 92 8.08 -0.37 -1.26
C VAL A 92 6.62 -0.24 -1.67
N PHE A 93 6.13 0.99 -1.79
CA PHE A 93 4.77 1.27 -2.26
C PHE A 93 4.69 1.21 -3.79
N ILE A 94 3.83 0.33 -4.29
CA ILE A 94 3.48 0.25 -5.71
C ILE A 94 2.43 1.31 -6.02
N SER A 95 1.35 1.37 -5.24
CA SER A 95 0.26 2.33 -5.44
C SER A 95 -0.46 2.71 -4.15
N VAL A 96 -0.95 3.95 -4.10
CA VAL A 96 -1.72 4.53 -2.99
C VAL A 96 -2.70 5.53 -3.62
N HIS A 97 -3.96 5.17 -3.80
CA HIS A 97 -4.95 6.04 -4.46
C HIS A 97 -6.38 5.69 -4.05
N PRO A 98 -7.36 6.59 -4.27
CA PRO A 98 -8.77 6.23 -4.20
C PRO A 98 -9.06 5.09 -5.18
N ALA A 99 -9.87 4.12 -4.78
CA ALA A 99 -10.40 3.11 -5.69
C ALA A 99 -11.32 3.82 -6.69
N ILE A 100 -10.90 3.88 -7.96
CA ILE A 100 -11.72 4.39 -9.05
C ILE A 100 -12.47 3.18 -9.63
N ALA A 101 -13.78 3.32 -9.84
CA ALA A 101 -14.58 2.29 -10.49
C ALA A 101 -13.94 1.89 -11.84
N GLY A 102 -13.57 0.60 -11.97
CA GLY A 102 -12.99 0.03 -13.19
C GLY A 102 -11.48 -0.23 -13.19
N GLU A 103 -10.73 0.13 -12.15
CA GLU A 103 -9.27 -0.12 -12.09
C GLU A 103 -8.86 -1.45 -11.43
N GLU A 104 -9.81 -2.25 -10.96
CA GLU A 104 -9.51 -3.40 -10.08
C GLU A 104 -8.83 -4.61 -10.74
N GLN A 105 -8.60 -4.61 -12.05
CA GLN A 105 -8.03 -5.76 -12.77
C GLN A 105 -7.06 -5.33 -13.87
N LYS A 106 -5.79 -5.10 -13.50
CA LYS A 106 -4.65 -5.36 -14.36
C LYS A 106 -3.54 -6.03 -13.57
#